data_AF-A0A3A1RBN9-F1
#
_entry.id   AF-A0A3A1RBN9-F1
#
_cell.length_a   1.000
_cell.length_b   1.000
_cell.length_c   1.000
_cell.angle_alpha   90.00
_cell.angle_beta   90.00
_cell.angle_gamma   90.00
#
_symmetry.space_group_name_H-M   'P 1'
#
loop_
_entity.id
_entity.type
_entity.pdbx_description
1 polymer ?
#
loop_
_entity_poly.entity_id
_entity_poly.type
_entity_poly.pdbx_seq_one_letter_code
_entity_poly.pdbx_strand_id
1 'polypeptide(L)'
;MKINNLNNSGINPYKRQLNKIDQAAKANVQKADKLEISSAAKEMQETSRLTKERQAKVEALKVNVENGTYKPDPQKIAKGLINFYRN
;
A
#
# COMPACT_ATOMS: atom_id res chain seq x y z
N MET A 1 -35.73 66.51 13.84
CA MET A 1 -35.62 65.22 14.57
C MET A 1 -34.50 64.39 13.95
N LYS A 2 -33.57 63.85 14.74
CA LYS A 2 -32.46 62.99 14.26
C LYS A 2 -32.89 61.53 14.35
N ILE A 3 -32.89 60.81 13.24
CA ILE A 3 -33.23 59.39 13.17
C ILE A 3 -31.91 58.62 13.07
N ASN A 4 -31.56 57.87 14.12
CA ASN A 4 -30.41 56.96 14.09
C ASN A 4 -30.83 55.65 13.41
N ASN A 5 -30.24 55.36 12.24
CA ASN A 5 -30.44 54.11 11.56
C ASN A 5 -29.56 53.04 12.24
N LEU A 6 -30.15 52.28 13.17
CA LEU A 6 -29.47 51.15 13.80
C LEU A 6 -29.12 50.10 12.73
N ASN A 7 -27.81 49.89 12.59
CA ASN A 7 -27.14 48.92 11.74
C ASN A 7 -28.00 47.72 11.35
N ASN A 8 -28.42 47.69 10.10
CA ASN A 8 -28.95 46.49 9.46
C ASN A 8 -27.76 45.53 9.29
N SER A 9 -27.56 44.65 10.26
CA SER A 9 -26.53 43.63 10.26
C SER A 9 -26.56 42.93 8.90
N GLY A 10 -25.51 43.13 8.09
CA GLY A 10 -25.38 42.70 6.68
C GLY A 10 -25.31 41.18 6.48
N ILE A 11 -26.16 40.44 7.19
CA ILE A 11 -26.23 38.99 7.20
C ILE A 11 -27.14 38.60 6.04
N ASN A 12 -26.52 38.42 4.87
CA ASN A 12 -27.22 37.93 3.69
C ASN A 12 -27.48 36.41 3.86
N PRO A 13 -28.75 35.97 3.99
CA PRO A 13 -29.09 34.58 4.34
C PRO A 13 -28.63 33.56 3.30
N TYR A 14 -28.51 33.97 2.03
CA TYR A 14 -28.01 33.12 0.95
C TYR A 14 -26.52 32.77 1.10
N LYS A 15 -25.72 33.66 1.70
CA LYS A 15 -24.30 33.36 1.96
C LYS A 15 -24.13 32.24 3.01
N ARG A 16 -25.11 32.03 3.90
CA ARG A 16 -25.04 30.97 4.91
C ARG A 16 -25.27 29.58 4.32
N GLN A 17 -26.09 29.46 3.27
CA GLN A 17 -26.31 28.18 2.58
C GLN A 17 -25.07 27.75 1.79
N LEU A 18 -24.43 28.67 1.08
CA LEU A 18 -23.17 28.38 0.37
C LEU A 18 -22.08 27.86 1.32
N ASN A 19 -21.90 28.51 2.48
CA ASN A 19 -20.94 28.06 3.49
C ASN A 19 -21.25 26.67 4.07
N LYS A 20 -22.54 26.28 4.18
CA LYS A 20 -22.92 24.93 4.64
C LYS A 20 -22.60 23.86 3.59
N ILE A 21 -22.81 24.16 2.30
CA ILE A 21 -22.49 23.26 1.20
C ILE A 21 -20.96 23.05 1.12
N ASP A 22 -20.18 24.12 1.25
CA ASP A 22 -18.71 24.04 1.26
C ASP A 22 -18.16 23.25 2.46
N GLN A 23 -18.80 23.36 3.63
CA GLN A 23 -18.42 22.57 4.81
C GLN A 23 -18.77 21.08 4.66
N ALA A 24 -19.92 20.76 4.07
CA ALA A 24 -20.31 19.38 3.77
C ALA A 24 -19.40 18.72 2.72
N ALA A 25 -18.97 19.47 1.71
CA ALA A 25 -18.00 19.01 0.72
C ALA A 25 -16.61 18.74 1.34
N LYS A 26 -16.17 19.58 2.28
CA LYS A 26 -14.90 19.38 3.00
C LYS A 26 -14.93 18.20 3.97
N ALA A 27 -16.08 17.87 4.56
CA ALA A 27 -16.23 16.71 5.44
C ALA A 27 -16.05 15.37 4.71
N ASN A 28 -16.47 15.27 3.44
CA ASN A 28 -16.31 14.06 2.62
C ASN A 28 -14.88 13.83 2.09
N VAL A 29 -14.01 14.84 2.15
CA VAL A 29 -12.60 14.72 1.70
C VAL A 29 -11.69 14.19 2.81
N GLN A 30 -12.12 14.24 4.08
CA GLN A 30 -11.21 14.08 5.21
C GLN A 30 -10.89 12.64 5.63
N LYS A 31 -11.62 11.60 5.18
CA LYS A 31 -11.30 10.21 5.56
C LYS A 31 -11.71 9.20 4.49
N ALA A 32 -10.97 9.17 3.39
CA ALA A 32 -10.85 7.92 2.65
C ALA A 32 -9.74 7.11 3.32
N ASP A 33 -10.05 5.88 3.75
CA ASP A 33 -9.03 4.97 4.26
C ASP A 33 -8.02 4.70 3.14
N LYS A 34 -6.84 5.33 3.23
CA LYS A 34 -5.72 5.11 2.31
C LYS A 34 -4.86 3.98 2.85
N LEU A 35 -4.74 2.91 2.08
CA LEU A 35 -3.72 1.89 2.29
C LEU A 35 -2.43 2.34 1.59
N GLU A 36 -1.52 2.98 2.31
CA GLU A 36 -0.20 3.35 1.77
C GLU A 36 0.78 2.19 2.02
N ILE A 37 1.29 1.60 0.94
CA ILE A 37 2.39 0.63 1.03
C ILE A 37 3.64 1.42 1.44
N SER A 38 4.23 1.06 2.59
CA SER A 38 5.46 1.68 3.09
C SER A 38 6.56 1.67 2.01
N SER A 39 7.31 2.76 1.88
CA SER A 39 8.47 2.84 0.98
C SER A 39 9.47 1.70 1.24
N ALA A 40 9.68 1.36 2.52
CA ALA A 40 10.50 0.23 2.92
C ALA A 40 9.95 -1.12 2.43
N ALA A 41 8.63 -1.31 2.45
CA ALA A 41 8.00 -2.53 1.92
C ALA A 41 8.16 -2.65 0.40
N LYS A 42 8.09 -1.52 -0.31
CA LYS A 42 8.32 -1.45 -1.75
C LYS A 42 9.78 -1.77 -2.10
N GLU A 43 10.74 -1.23 -1.35
CA GLU A 43 12.16 -1.55 -1.51
C GLU A 43 12.46 -3.03 -1.22
N MET A 44 11.83 -3.63 -0.19
CA MET A 44 11.94 -5.08 0.07
C MET A 44 11.32 -5.93 -1.05
N GLN A 45 10.29 -5.43 -1.73
CA GLN A 45 9.71 -6.09 -2.91
C GLN A 45 10.64 -6.01 -4.13
N GLU A 46 11.46 -4.97 -4.25
CA GLU A 46 12.40 -4.75 -5.36
C GLU A 46 13.64 -5.68 -5.35
N THR A 47 13.55 -6.86 -4.72
CA THR A 47 14.52 -7.98 -4.78
C THR A 47 14.72 -8.59 -6.18
N SER A 48 14.49 -7.81 -7.24
CA SER A 48 14.66 -8.06 -8.68
C SER A 48 16.04 -8.63 -9.08
N ARG A 49 17.08 -8.48 -8.26
CA ARG A 49 18.36 -9.16 -8.53
C ARG A 49 18.31 -10.66 -8.20
N LEU A 50 17.62 -11.05 -7.14
CA LEU A 50 17.47 -12.45 -6.72
C LEU A 50 16.62 -13.26 -7.71
N THR A 51 15.76 -12.62 -8.50
CA THR A 51 14.89 -13.31 -9.46
C THR A 51 15.67 -13.89 -10.64
N LYS A 52 16.72 -13.21 -11.15
CA LYS A 52 17.55 -13.74 -12.25
C LYS A 52 18.37 -14.96 -11.82
N GLU A 53 19.04 -14.89 -10.67
CA GLU A 53 19.82 -16.01 -10.14
C GLU A 53 18.92 -17.20 -9.79
N ARG A 54 17.72 -16.93 -9.24
CA ARG A 54 16.72 -17.96 -9.00
C ARG A 54 16.26 -18.61 -10.31
N GLN A 55 16.04 -17.82 -11.36
CA GLN A 55 15.61 -18.33 -12.66
C GLN A 55 16.64 -19.30 -13.25
N ALA A 56 17.92 -18.91 -13.27
CA ALA A 56 19.01 -19.78 -13.76
C ALA A 56 19.11 -21.09 -12.94
N LYS A 57 18.96 -21.00 -11.62
CA LYS A 57 18.95 -22.18 -10.74
C LYS A 57 17.78 -23.12 -11.05
N VAL A 58 16.59 -22.57 -11.30
CA VAL A 58 15.39 -23.36 -11.63
C VAL A 58 15.57 -24.08 -12.98
N GLU A 59 16.10 -23.39 -13.99
CA GLU A 59 16.37 -23.99 -15.30
C GLU A 59 17.36 -25.15 -15.21
N ALA A 60 18.46 -24.98 -14.46
CA ALA A 60 19.41 -26.06 -14.23
C ALA A 60 18.77 -27.26 -13.50
N LEU A 61 17.88 -27.02 -12.54
CA LEU A 61 17.17 -28.10 -11.85
C LEU A 61 16.18 -28.83 -12.76
N LYS A 62 15.46 -28.11 -13.63
CA LYS A 62 14.53 -28.72 -14.60
C LYS A 62 15.26 -29.72 -15.51
N VAL A 63 16.40 -29.34 -16.07
CA VAL A 63 17.21 -30.22 -16.92
C VAL A 63 17.63 -31.50 -16.17
N ASN A 64 18.04 -31.38 -14.90
CA ASN A 64 18.42 -32.54 -14.09
C ASN A 64 17.23 -33.46 -13.76
N VAL A 65 16.03 -32.90 -13.59
CA VAL A 65 14.81 -33.67 -13.35
C VAL A 65 14.37 -34.39 -14.61
N GLU A 66 14.35 -33.70 -15.76
CA GLU A 66 14.00 -34.29 -17.06
C GLU A 66 14.94 -35.43 -17.46
N ASN A 67 16.25 -35.27 -17.21
CA ASN A 67 17.24 -36.30 -17.46
C ASN A 67 17.25 -37.43 -16.41
N GLY A 68 16.40 -37.35 -15.36
CA GLY A 68 16.33 -38.35 -14.29
C GLY A 68 17.56 -38.40 -13.37
N THR A 69 18.47 -37.41 -13.46
CA THR A 69 19.71 -37.34 -12.65
C THR A 69 19.51 -36.61 -11.33
N TYR A 70 18.37 -35.95 -11.13
CA TYR A 70 18.05 -35.26 -9.90
C TYR A 70 17.88 -36.25 -8.73
N LYS A 71 18.77 -36.16 -7.75
CA LYS A 71 18.72 -36.94 -6.52
C LYS A 71 18.33 -36.04 -5.35
N PRO A 72 17.14 -36.25 -4.75
CA PRO A 72 16.77 -35.58 -3.51
C PRO A 72 17.80 -35.88 -2.42
N ASP A 73 18.25 -34.84 -1.73
CA ASP A 73 19.20 -34.95 -0.61
C ASP A 73 18.43 -34.78 0.70
N PRO A 74 18.22 -35.86 1.49
CA PRO A 74 17.44 -35.80 2.72
C PRO A 74 18.00 -34.81 3.76
N GLN A 75 19.34 -34.65 3.83
CA GLN A 75 19.96 -33.73 4.77
C GLN A 75 19.67 -32.28 4.41
N LYS A 76 19.73 -31.95 3.11
CA LYS A 76 19.37 -30.61 2.62
C LYS A 76 17.89 -30.29 2.81
N ILE A 77 17.02 -31.28 2.63
CA ILE A 77 15.57 -31.13 2.87
C ILE A 77 15.31 -30.83 4.35
N ALA A 78 15.86 -31.64 5.26
CA ALA A 78 15.71 -31.44 6.69
C ALA A 78 16.24 -30.06 7.13
N LYS A 79 17.41 -29.66 6.63
CA LYS A 79 17.97 -28.32 6.87
C LYS A 79 17.05 -27.21 6.37
N GLY A 80 16.47 -27.37 5.18
CA GLY A 80 15.51 -26.41 4.62
C GLY A 80 14.27 -26.23 5.48
N LEU A 81 13.70 -27.33 5.96
CA LEU A 81 12.53 -27.31 6.85
C LEU A 81 12.84 -26.61 8.17
N ILE A 82 13.95 -26.98 8.82
CA ILE A 82 14.39 -26.35 10.07
C ILE A 82 14.58 -24.84 9.87
N ASN A 83 15.29 -24.44 8.82
CA ASN A 83 15.58 -23.04 8.54
C ASN A 83 14.33 -22.21 8.25
N PHE A 84 13.28 -22.81 7.70
CA PHE A 84 12.03 -22.10 7.37
C PHE A 84 11.11 -21.94 8.58
N TYR A 85 11.02 -22.96 9.44
CA TYR A 85 10.06 -22.96 10.56
C TYR A 85 10.62 -22.50 11.90
N ARG A 86 11.95 -22.51 12.08
CA ARG A 86 12.59 -22.10 13.35
C ARG A 86 13.24 -20.71 13.32
N ASN A 87 13.38 -20.09 12.15
CA ASN A 87 13.90 -18.73 12.02
C ASN A 87 12.77 -17.73 11.81
#